data_AF-Q1WUU0-F1
#
_entry.id   AF-Q1WUU0-F1
#
_cell.length_a   1.000
_cell.length_b   1.000
_cell.length_c   1.000
_cell.angle_alpha   90.00
_cell.angle_beta   90.00
_cell.angle_gamma   90.00
#
_symmetry.space_group_name_H-M   'P 1'
#
loop_
_entity.id
_entity.type
_entity.pdbx_description
1 polymer ?
#
loop_
_entity_poly.entity_id
_entity_poly.type
_entity_poly.pdbx_seq_one_letter_code
_entity_poly.pdbx_strand_id
1 'polypeptide(L)'
;MNSERKERREVQLAKKAETIEAAASEVLVINETRIKIDGRPYDLVENYHEGFSAERLGERFSQILTKYDYIVGDWGYDQLRLRGFYEIGSKKGSPYQSIERLDDYLYEYCNFGCSYFILHNLEVQTPEPIPANIRKKSSKRKSQSSSKKHNSKNNVFTNEKRYNIRSQKNKKNAHLKSVSKKNTKHRHFTIRQK
;
A
#
# COMPACT_ATOMS: atom_id res chain seq x y z
N MET A 1 -7.32 -3.70 -46.27
CA MET A 1 -6.98 -2.73 -45.19
C MET A 1 -6.86 -3.32 -43.79
N ASN A 2 -7.43 -4.50 -43.45
CA ASN A 2 -7.34 -5.06 -42.10
C ASN A 2 -6.11 -5.96 -41.83
N SER A 3 -5.40 -6.45 -42.86
CA SER A 3 -4.24 -7.36 -42.69
C SER A 3 -3.00 -6.64 -42.13
N GLU A 4 -2.60 -5.52 -42.73
CA GLU A 4 -1.40 -4.78 -42.29
C GLU A 4 -1.51 -4.24 -40.86
N ARG A 5 -2.72 -3.83 -40.42
CA ARG A 5 -2.96 -3.42 -39.03
C ARG A 5 -2.88 -4.60 -38.06
N LYS A 6 -3.31 -5.80 -38.49
CA LYS A 6 -3.22 -7.04 -37.71
C LYS A 6 -1.75 -7.47 -37.56
N GLU A 7 -1.00 -7.49 -38.66
CA GLU A 7 0.44 -7.82 -38.65
C GLU A 7 1.25 -6.86 -37.78
N ARG A 8 1.02 -5.54 -37.90
CA ARG A 8 1.70 -4.55 -37.04
C ARG A 8 1.40 -4.75 -35.55
N ARG A 9 0.17 -5.17 -35.21
CA ARG A 9 -0.23 -5.45 -33.83
C ARG A 9 0.43 -6.73 -33.31
N GLU A 10 0.50 -7.77 -34.13
CA GLU A 10 1.18 -9.03 -33.79
C GLU A 10 2.69 -8.80 -33.59
N VAL A 11 3.34 -8.02 -34.46
CA VAL A 11 4.75 -7.63 -34.30
C VAL A 11 4.97 -6.81 -33.02
N GLN A 12 4.05 -5.90 -32.68
CA GLN A 12 4.13 -5.16 -31.42
C GLN A 12 3.93 -6.04 -30.19
N LEU A 13 3.02 -7.01 -30.25
CA LEU A 13 2.79 -7.94 -29.15
C LEU A 13 3.99 -8.85 -28.94
N ALA A 14 4.59 -9.37 -30.02
CA ALA A 14 5.81 -10.17 -29.96
C ALA A 14 6.98 -9.39 -29.34
N LYS A 15 7.23 -8.15 -29.82
CA LYS A 15 8.28 -7.29 -29.24
C LYS A 15 8.04 -6.99 -27.77
N LYS A 16 6.79 -6.79 -27.35
CA LYS A 16 6.46 -6.56 -25.94
C LYS A 16 6.66 -7.82 -25.09
N ALA A 17 6.24 -8.98 -25.58
CA ALA A 17 6.44 -10.25 -24.89
C ALA A 17 7.94 -10.52 -24.68
N GLU A 18 8.76 -10.35 -25.72
CA GLU A 18 10.21 -10.52 -25.65
C GLU A 18 10.86 -9.57 -24.61
N THR A 19 10.41 -8.31 -24.53
CA THR A 19 10.92 -7.38 -23.50
C THR A 19 10.48 -7.74 -22.08
N ILE A 20 9.31 -8.36 -21.91
CA ILE A 20 8.82 -8.80 -20.60
C ILE A 20 9.61 -10.03 -20.15
N GLU A 21 9.82 -10.98 -21.06
CA GLU A 21 10.59 -12.20 -20.80
C GLU A 21 12.06 -11.88 -20.50
N ALA A 22 12.67 -10.94 -21.22
CA ALA A 22 14.02 -10.48 -20.94
C ALA A 22 14.16 -9.72 -19.60
N ALA A 23 13.06 -9.20 -19.05
CA ALA A 23 13.03 -8.51 -17.76
C ALA A 23 12.60 -9.44 -16.61
N ALA A 24 12.09 -10.64 -16.91
CA ALA A 24 11.71 -11.62 -15.92
C ALA A 24 12.95 -12.09 -15.15
N SER A 25 12.78 -12.27 -13.85
CA SER A 25 13.82 -12.78 -12.97
C SER A 25 13.97 -14.29 -13.13
N GLU A 26 15.19 -14.80 -12.98
CA GLU A 26 15.47 -16.24 -13.12
C GLU A 26 15.03 -16.98 -11.86
N VAL A 27 14.05 -17.88 -11.99
CA VAL A 27 13.53 -18.69 -10.88
C VAL A 27 13.89 -20.16 -11.09
N LEU A 28 14.73 -20.69 -10.21
CA LEU A 28 15.15 -22.10 -10.18
C LEU A 28 14.52 -22.79 -8.97
N VAL A 29 13.62 -23.74 -9.22
CA VAL A 29 13.07 -24.59 -8.16
C VAL A 29 14.06 -25.71 -7.89
N ILE A 30 14.64 -25.74 -6.69
CA ILE A 30 15.61 -26.78 -6.29
C ILE A 30 14.85 -27.99 -5.75
N ASN A 31 14.00 -27.74 -4.76
CA ASN A 31 13.18 -28.73 -4.05
C ASN A 31 11.75 -28.19 -3.90
N GLU A 32 10.83 -29.02 -3.39
CA GLU A 32 9.47 -28.60 -3.06
C GLU A 32 9.41 -27.38 -2.13
N THR A 33 10.36 -27.29 -1.20
CA THR A 33 10.43 -26.19 -0.21
C THR A 33 11.50 -25.16 -0.50
N ARG A 34 12.37 -25.34 -1.51
CA ARG A 34 13.56 -24.48 -1.69
C ARG A 34 13.71 -24.02 -3.12
N ILE A 35 13.81 -22.71 -3.28
CA ILE A 35 13.79 -22.00 -4.55
C ILE A 35 14.98 -21.05 -4.59
N LYS A 36 15.51 -20.78 -5.77
CA LYS A 36 16.46 -19.70 -6.02
C LYS A 36 15.87 -18.69 -6.98
N ILE A 37 15.93 -17.41 -6.61
CA ILE A 37 15.49 -16.31 -7.48
C ILE A 37 16.68 -15.37 -7.66
N ASP A 38 17.12 -15.13 -8.89
CA ASP A 38 18.31 -14.33 -9.22
C ASP A 38 19.55 -14.72 -8.38
N GLY A 39 19.74 -16.03 -8.18
CA GLY A 39 20.84 -16.60 -7.39
C GLY A 39 20.65 -16.56 -5.87
N ARG A 40 19.59 -15.93 -5.35
CA ARG A 40 19.30 -15.87 -3.90
C ARG A 40 18.43 -17.04 -3.45
N PRO A 41 18.74 -17.69 -2.33
CA PRO A 41 17.94 -18.79 -1.81
C PRO A 41 16.70 -18.29 -1.03
N TYR A 42 15.55 -18.88 -1.37
CA TYR A 42 14.26 -18.68 -0.72
C TYR A 42 13.69 -20.03 -0.29
N ASP A 43 12.99 -20.04 0.85
CA ASP A 43 12.23 -21.19 1.32
C ASP A 43 10.72 -20.95 1.15
N LEU A 44 10.02 -21.91 0.56
CA LEU A 44 8.56 -21.93 0.47
C LEU A 44 8.00 -22.40 1.82
N VAL A 45 7.47 -21.46 2.59
CA VAL A 45 6.94 -21.70 3.94
C VAL A 45 5.52 -22.23 3.86
N GLU A 46 4.71 -21.64 2.98
CA GLU A 46 3.31 -21.99 2.84
C GLU A 46 2.90 -21.94 1.37
N ASN A 47 2.11 -22.92 0.95
CA ASN A 47 1.54 -23.01 -0.39
C ASN A 47 0.06 -23.38 -0.27
N TYR A 48 -0.79 -22.37 -0.22
CA TYR A 48 -2.22 -22.54 -0.12
C TYR A 48 -2.85 -22.68 -1.51
N HIS A 49 -3.62 -23.75 -1.69
CA HIS A 49 -4.35 -24.05 -2.93
C HIS A 49 -3.46 -24.05 -4.19
N GLU A 50 -2.24 -24.60 -4.05
CA GLU A 50 -1.25 -24.74 -5.13
C GLU A 50 -0.95 -23.42 -5.86
N GLY A 51 -0.98 -22.30 -5.13
CA GLY A 51 -0.77 -20.96 -5.69
C GLY A 51 0.65 -20.69 -6.19
N PHE A 52 1.63 -21.52 -5.84
CA PHE A 52 3.00 -21.32 -6.27
C PHE A 52 3.22 -21.66 -7.75
N SER A 53 3.69 -20.68 -8.53
CA SER A 53 4.10 -20.87 -9.93
C SER A 53 5.41 -20.16 -10.20
N ALA A 54 6.46 -20.92 -10.54
CA ALA A 54 7.82 -20.39 -10.76
C ALA A 54 7.90 -19.41 -11.93
N GLU A 55 7.22 -19.71 -13.04
CA GLU A 55 7.15 -18.86 -14.23
C GLU A 55 6.54 -17.50 -13.90
N ARG A 56 5.36 -17.51 -13.28
CA ARG A 56 4.61 -16.28 -12.92
C ARG A 56 5.33 -15.49 -11.85
N LEU A 57 6.03 -16.16 -10.93
CA LEU A 57 6.89 -15.53 -9.96
C LEU A 57 8.02 -14.77 -10.66
N GLY A 58 8.73 -15.39 -11.60
CA GLY A 58 9.83 -14.76 -12.33
C GLY A 58 9.40 -13.52 -13.11
N GLU A 59 8.25 -13.57 -13.78
CA GLU A 59 7.68 -12.42 -14.52
C GLU A 59 7.37 -11.20 -13.63
N ARG A 60 6.97 -11.45 -12.38
CA ARG A 60 6.49 -10.41 -11.45
C ARG A 60 7.49 -10.02 -10.39
N PHE A 61 8.52 -10.85 -10.20
CA PHE A 61 9.55 -10.59 -9.23
C PHE A 61 10.28 -9.30 -9.58
N SER A 62 10.58 -8.53 -8.54
CA SER A 62 11.32 -7.30 -8.68
C SER A 62 12.39 -7.29 -7.61
N GLN A 63 13.59 -6.85 -7.97
CA GLN A 63 14.73 -6.74 -7.05
C GLN A 63 14.41 -5.89 -5.80
N ILE A 64 13.41 -5.01 -5.85
CA ILE A 64 12.96 -4.27 -4.66
C ILE A 64 12.40 -5.18 -3.56
N LEU A 65 11.96 -6.40 -3.91
CA LEU A 65 11.42 -7.37 -2.97
C LEU A 65 12.51 -8.07 -2.16
N THR A 66 13.76 -8.08 -2.62
CA THR A 66 14.88 -8.74 -1.93
C THR A 66 15.25 -8.09 -0.60
N LYS A 67 14.72 -6.89 -0.32
CA LYS A 67 14.93 -6.18 0.95
C LYS A 67 14.03 -6.69 2.09
N TYR A 68 13.01 -7.47 1.75
CA TYR A 68 12.05 -8.01 2.71
C TYR A 68 12.46 -9.42 3.14
N ASP A 69 12.07 -9.77 4.37
CA ASP A 69 12.34 -11.08 4.97
C ASP A 69 11.34 -12.14 4.46
N TYR A 70 10.11 -11.72 4.15
CA TYR A 70 9.06 -12.55 3.61
C TYR A 70 8.46 -11.92 2.36
N ILE A 71 8.10 -12.74 1.38
CA ILE A 71 7.39 -12.35 0.17
C ILE A 71 6.13 -13.21 0.10
N VAL A 72 4.99 -12.55 0.03
CA VAL A 72 3.69 -13.19 -0.10
C VAL A 72 3.25 -13.01 -1.54
N GLY A 73 2.98 -14.12 -2.20
CA GLY A 73 2.38 -14.17 -3.52
C GLY A 73 0.91 -14.51 -3.40
N ASP A 74 0.02 -13.62 -3.78
CA ASP A 74 -1.42 -13.86 -3.72
C ASP A 74 -2.07 -13.63 -5.09
N TRP A 75 -3.12 -14.39 -5.40
CA TRP A 75 -3.79 -14.35 -6.70
C TRP A 75 -5.03 -13.44 -6.66
N GLY A 76 -4.95 -12.32 -7.37
CA GLY A 76 -6.08 -11.42 -7.57
C GLY A 76 -6.50 -11.38 -9.03
N TYR A 77 -7.73 -11.81 -9.35
CA TYR A 77 -8.24 -11.84 -10.73
C TYR A 77 -7.29 -12.56 -11.70
N ASP A 78 -6.79 -13.75 -11.31
CA ASP A 78 -5.80 -14.55 -12.05
C ASP A 78 -4.48 -13.84 -12.35
N GLN A 79 -4.19 -12.76 -11.62
CA GLN A 79 -2.91 -12.07 -11.66
C GLN A 79 -2.17 -12.26 -10.35
N LEU A 80 -0.93 -12.72 -10.47
CA LEU A 80 -0.04 -12.84 -9.32
C LEU A 80 0.36 -11.43 -8.82
N ARG A 81 0.16 -11.23 -7.53
CA ARG A 81 0.58 -10.03 -6.79
C ARG A 81 1.66 -10.46 -5.80
N LEU A 82 2.74 -9.69 -5.74
CA LEU A 82 3.82 -9.93 -4.79
C LEU A 82 3.87 -8.78 -3.78
N ARG A 83 3.84 -9.13 -2.50
CA ARG A 83 3.92 -8.18 -1.38
C ARG A 83 5.03 -8.61 -0.43
N GLY A 84 5.90 -7.66 -0.09
CA GLY A 84 6.97 -7.89 0.87
C GLY A 84 6.56 -7.56 2.31
N PHE A 85 6.97 -8.43 3.23
CA PHE A 85 6.77 -8.34 4.67
C PHE A 85 8.10 -8.51 5.40
N TYR A 86 8.20 -7.91 6.57
CA TYR A 86 9.34 -8.01 7.46
C TYR A 86 9.04 -8.99 8.60
N GLU A 87 10.11 -9.51 9.18
CA GLU A 87 10.05 -10.34 10.38
C GLU A 87 9.46 -9.57 11.57
N ILE A 88 8.86 -10.32 12.50
CA ILE A 88 8.25 -9.79 13.72
C ILE A 88 9.29 -8.99 14.52
N GLY A 89 8.96 -7.75 14.86
CA GLY A 89 9.86 -6.87 15.63
C GLY A 89 10.92 -6.14 14.80
N SER A 90 10.92 -6.28 13.47
CA SER A 90 11.80 -5.51 12.59
C SER A 90 11.55 -4.00 12.71
N LYS A 91 12.63 -3.23 12.85
CA LYS A 91 12.61 -1.75 12.80
C LYS A 91 12.60 -1.21 11.36
N LYS A 92 12.73 -2.10 10.38
CA LYS A 92 12.78 -1.76 8.96
C LYS A 92 11.35 -1.88 8.45
N GLY A 93 10.64 -0.75 8.29
CA GLY A 93 9.30 -0.74 7.70
C GLY A 93 8.18 -0.21 8.60
N SER A 94 6.99 -0.12 8.00
CA SER A 94 5.75 0.23 8.72
C SER A 94 5.21 -1.00 9.44
N PRO A 95 4.50 -0.86 10.58
CA PRO A 95 3.84 -1.99 11.23
C PRO A 95 2.88 -2.77 10.32
N TYR A 96 2.35 -2.15 9.26
CA TYR A 96 1.50 -2.80 8.25
C TYR A 96 2.26 -3.76 7.33
N GLN A 97 3.60 -3.72 7.36
CA GLN A 97 4.47 -4.60 6.59
C GLN A 97 5.09 -5.68 7.49
N SER A 98 4.60 -5.87 8.71
CA SER A 98 5.01 -6.99 9.57
C SER A 98 4.30 -8.26 9.14
N ILE A 99 4.99 -9.40 9.17
CA ILE A 99 4.41 -10.72 8.93
C ILE A 99 3.27 -11.04 9.92
N GLU A 100 3.29 -10.45 11.12
CA GLU A 100 2.22 -10.56 12.11
C GLU A 100 0.86 -10.07 11.59
N ARG A 101 0.85 -9.13 10.64
CA ARG A 101 -0.36 -8.59 10.01
C ARG A 101 -0.64 -9.19 8.64
N LEU A 102 -0.05 -10.35 8.35
CA LEU A 102 -0.31 -11.06 7.11
C LEU A 102 -1.78 -11.44 6.97
N ASP A 103 -2.38 -11.97 8.04
CA ASP A 103 -3.78 -12.40 8.03
C ASP A 103 -4.71 -11.25 7.67
N ASP A 104 -4.51 -10.07 8.28
CA ASP A 104 -5.25 -8.85 7.95
C ASP A 104 -5.12 -8.48 6.46
N TYR A 105 -3.91 -8.60 5.90
CA TYR A 105 -3.68 -8.34 4.48
C TYR A 105 -4.43 -9.33 3.59
N LEU A 106 -4.38 -10.63 3.91
CA LEU A 106 -5.09 -11.65 3.15
C LEU A 106 -6.60 -11.40 3.23
N TYR A 107 -7.15 -11.10 4.40
CA TYR A 107 -8.58 -10.81 4.54
C TYR A 107 -9.04 -9.55 3.78
N GLU A 108 -8.19 -8.53 3.68
CA GLU A 108 -8.55 -7.27 3.01
C GLU A 108 -8.41 -7.37 1.48
N TYR A 109 -7.39 -8.07 0.99
CA TYR A 109 -7.00 -8.04 -0.43
C TYR A 109 -7.16 -9.37 -1.18
N CYS A 110 -7.17 -10.52 -0.51
CA CYS A 110 -7.36 -11.85 -1.11
C CYS A 110 -8.85 -12.20 -1.04
N ASN A 111 -9.44 -12.49 -2.21
CA ASN A 111 -10.84 -12.91 -2.29
C ASN A 111 -11.00 -14.30 -1.64
N PHE A 112 -12.25 -14.68 -1.33
CA PHE A 112 -12.52 -16.03 -0.86
C PHE A 112 -12.03 -17.09 -1.85
N GLY A 113 -11.30 -18.08 -1.35
CA GLY A 113 -10.71 -19.14 -2.17
C GLY A 113 -9.53 -18.69 -3.03
N CYS A 114 -8.96 -17.50 -2.82
CA CYS A 114 -7.75 -17.12 -3.55
C CYS A 114 -6.55 -17.95 -3.08
N SER A 115 -5.81 -18.49 -4.04
CA SER A 115 -4.55 -19.18 -3.77
C SER A 115 -3.51 -18.16 -3.34
N TYR A 116 -2.60 -18.57 -2.45
CA TYR A 116 -1.47 -17.75 -2.08
C TYR A 116 -0.30 -18.63 -1.64
N PHE A 117 0.88 -18.06 -1.62
CA PHE A 117 2.07 -18.70 -1.12
C PHE A 117 2.95 -17.69 -0.36
N ILE A 118 3.79 -18.21 0.52
CA ILE A 118 4.70 -17.41 1.33
C ILE A 118 6.12 -17.93 1.12
N LEU A 119 6.99 -17.03 0.66
CA LEU A 119 8.42 -17.26 0.54
C LEU A 119 9.14 -16.55 1.68
N HIS A 120 10.04 -17.26 2.35
CA HIS A 120 10.99 -16.70 3.28
C HIS A 120 12.33 -16.50 2.58
N ASN A 121 12.86 -15.28 2.67
CA ASN A 121 14.15 -14.92 2.13
C ASN A 121 15.24 -15.23 3.17
N LEU A 122 16.22 -16.07 2.79
CA LEU A 122 17.32 -16.44 3.68
C LEU A 122 18.50 -15.47 3.60
N GLU A 123 18.61 -14.75 2.47
CA GLU A 123 19.67 -13.78 2.22
C GLU A 123 19.07 -12.38 2.05
N VAL A 124 18.51 -11.89 3.15
CA VAL A 124 17.90 -10.56 3.18
C VAL A 124 18.96 -9.50 2.98
N GLN A 125 18.75 -8.65 1.96
CA GLN A 125 19.57 -7.47 1.73
C GLN A 125 19.34 -6.47 2.86
N THR A 126 20.16 -6.53 3.91
CA THR A 126 20.14 -5.50 4.94
C THR A 126 20.81 -4.26 4.37
N PRO A 127 20.11 -3.11 4.24
CA PRO A 127 20.80 -1.87 3.90
C PRO A 127 21.80 -1.58 5.02
N GLU A 128 23.06 -1.36 4.64
CA GLU A 128 24.13 -1.00 5.57
C GLU A 128 23.67 0.13 6.51
N PRO A 129 23.95 0.03 7.81
CA PRO A 129 23.57 1.08 8.75
C PRO A 129 24.27 2.38 8.34
N ILE A 130 23.49 3.42 8.05
CA ILE A 130 24.03 4.76 7.75
C ILE A 130 24.96 5.16 8.91
N PRO A 131 26.25 5.47 8.66
CA PRO A 131 27.20 5.76 9.72
C PRO A 131 26.70 6.92 10.59
N ALA A 132 26.79 6.75 11.91
CA ALA A 132 26.24 7.65 12.92
C ALA A 132 26.69 9.13 12.77
N ASN A 133 27.80 9.36 12.07
CA ASN A 133 28.35 10.68 11.78
C ASN A 133 27.48 11.53 10.84
N ILE A 134 26.65 10.92 9.99
CA ILE A 134 25.72 11.65 9.09
C ILE A 134 24.46 12.10 9.86
N ARG A 135 23.97 11.28 10.81
CA ARG A 135 22.78 11.60 11.63
C ARG A 135 22.95 12.83 12.53
N LYS A 136 24.16 13.13 12.98
CA LYS A 136 24.43 14.30 13.86
C LYS A 136 24.43 15.65 13.13
N LYS A 137 24.46 15.67 11.78
CA LYS A 137 24.53 16.93 11.01
C LYS A 137 23.15 17.52 10.70
N SER A 138 22.08 16.72 10.71
CA SER A 138 20.71 17.19 10.45
C SER A 138 19.98 17.72 11.70
N SER A 139 20.36 17.27 12.91
CA SER A 139 19.75 17.74 14.16
C SER A 139 20.31 19.08 14.67
N LYS A 140 21.42 19.57 14.12
CA LYS A 140 22.12 20.77 14.63
C LYS A 140 21.66 22.10 14.04
N ARG A 141 20.58 22.14 13.23
CA ARG A 141 20.04 23.38 12.62
C ARG A 141 18.82 23.98 13.32
N LYS A 142 18.42 23.50 14.50
CA LYS A 142 17.33 24.11 15.31
C LYS A 142 17.79 24.44 16.73
N SER A 143 18.70 25.39 16.87
CA SER A 143 18.96 26.04 18.17
C SER A 143 19.57 27.43 17.99
N GLN A 144 18.93 28.28 17.18
CA GLN A 144 19.17 29.73 17.20
C GLN A 144 17.84 30.45 17.00
N SER A 145 17.06 30.59 18.07
CA SER A 145 16.13 31.70 18.23
C SER A 145 16.00 32.02 19.72
N SER A 146 16.86 32.95 20.13
CA SER A 146 16.61 34.03 21.10
C SER A 146 15.71 33.73 22.31
N SER A 147 16.38 33.69 23.46
CA SER A 147 15.90 34.17 24.75
C SER A 147 14.94 35.37 24.68
N LYS A 148 13.71 35.21 25.16
CA LYS A 148 12.95 36.25 25.88
C LYS A 148 12.17 35.61 27.02
N LYS A 149 12.66 35.85 28.25
CA LYS A 149 11.95 35.61 29.51
C LYS A 149 10.70 36.50 29.54
N HIS A 150 9.53 35.91 29.75
CA HIS A 150 8.41 36.59 30.38
C HIS A 150 7.84 35.69 31.48
N ASN A 151 7.99 36.14 32.73
CA ASN A 151 7.20 35.68 33.86
C ASN A 151 5.74 36.08 33.62
N SER A 152 4.83 35.12 33.51
CA SER A 152 3.43 35.32 33.92
C SER A 152 2.70 33.99 34.08
N LYS A 153 2.32 33.76 35.34
CA LYS A 153 1.26 32.93 35.93
C LYS A 153 0.27 32.20 34.99
N ASN A 154 0.08 30.90 35.28
CA ASN A 154 -1.14 30.08 35.29
C ASN A 154 -2.31 30.47 34.36
N ASN A 155 -2.61 29.63 33.36
CA ASN A 155 -3.72 28.65 33.39
C ASN A 155 -3.85 27.93 32.04
N VAL A 156 -4.09 26.63 32.12
CA VAL A 156 -4.27 25.69 31.01
C VAL A 156 -5.56 26.00 30.25
N PHE A 157 -5.48 26.23 28.94
CA PHE A 157 -6.63 26.27 28.04
C PHE A 157 -6.45 25.20 26.96
N THR A 158 -7.19 24.11 27.09
CA THR A 158 -7.30 23.04 26.09
C THR A 158 -8.26 23.47 24.99
N ASN A 159 -7.80 23.55 23.73
CA ASN A 159 -8.68 23.68 22.57
C ASN A 159 -9.07 22.29 22.06
N GLU A 160 -10.15 21.72 22.60
CA GLU A 160 -10.84 20.60 21.96
C GLU A 160 -11.75 21.11 20.83
N LYS A 161 -11.41 20.82 19.57
CA LYS A 161 -12.38 20.91 18.46
C LYS A 161 -13.30 19.69 18.53
N ARG A 162 -14.46 19.84 19.16
CA ARG A 162 -15.57 18.87 19.11
C ARG A 162 -16.46 19.14 17.90
N TYR A 163 -16.67 18.13 17.07
CA TYR A 163 -17.69 18.15 16.01
C TYR A 163 -19.06 17.87 16.65
N ASN A 164 -20.04 18.76 16.44
CA ASN A 164 -21.38 18.61 17.01
C ASN A 164 -22.27 17.75 16.10
N ILE A 165 -22.50 16.50 16.51
CA ILE A 165 -23.60 15.65 16.03
C ILE A 165 -24.89 16.17 16.68
N ARG A 166 -25.82 16.73 15.90
CA ARG A 166 -27.08 17.28 16.43
C ARG A 166 -28.12 16.15 16.54
N SER A 167 -28.31 15.62 17.75
CA SER A 167 -29.42 14.71 18.07
C SER A 167 -30.76 15.46 18.02
N GLN A 168 -31.74 14.92 17.30
CA GLN A 168 -33.13 15.37 17.37
C GLN A 168 -33.69 15.05 18.76
N LYS A 169 -34.20 16.06 19.47
CA LYS A 169 -35.12 15.86 20.60
C LYS A 169 -36.29 16.85 20.52
N ASN A 170 -37.47 16.24 20.56
CA ASN A 170 -38.80 16.83 20.55
C ASN A 170 -38.96 18.01 21.52
N LYS A 171 -39.63 19.08 21.07
CA LYS A 171 -40.30 20.03 21.96
C LYS A 171 -41.71 20.33 21.44
N LYS A 172 -42.69 19.92 22.26
CA LYS A 172 -44.06 20.42 22.24
C LYS A 172 -44.08 21.85 22.79
N ASN A 173 -44.71 22.77 22.07
CA ASN A 173 -45.80 23.64 22.54
C ASN A 173 -45.95 24.85 21.62
N ALA A 174 -47.21 25.12 21.29
CA ALA A 174 -47.69 26.10 20.33
C ALA A 174 -47.61 27.54 20.86
N HIS A 175 -47.37 28.50 19.96
CA HIS A 175 -48.32 29.59 19.72
C HIS A 175 -48.02 30.31 18.39
N LEU A 176 -49.07 30.53 17.61
CA LEU A 176 -49.10 31.24 16.33
C LEU A 176 -48.76 32.73 16.46
N LYS A 177 -48.15 33.33 15.42
CA LYS A 177 -48.49 34.67 14.89
C LYS A 177 -47.85 34.99 13.51
N SER A 178 -48.74 35.16 12.53
CA SER A 178 -48.78 36.04 11.33
C SER A 178 -47.56 36.30 10.42
N VAL A 179 -47.69 35.79 9.18
CA VAL A 179 -47.57 36.44 7.84
C VAL A 179 -46.73 37.73 7.72
N SER A 180 -45.66 37.68 6.92
CA SER A 180 -45.34 38.70 5.91
C SER A 180 -44.55 38.10 4.72
N LYS A 181 -44.70 38.74 3.56
CA LYS A 181 -44.48 38.24 2.20
C LYS A 181 -43.07 38.59 1.64
N LYS A 182 -42.71 37.88 0.55
CA LYS A 182 -41.84 38.25 -0.61
C LYS A 182 -40.32 37.99 -0.56
N ASN A 183 -39.84 36.99 -1.33
CA ASN A 183 -39.27 37.14 -2.68
C ASN A 183 -38.40 35.91 -3.07
N THR A 184 -38.94 35.00 -3.87
CA THR A 184 -38.20 33.89 -4.46
C THR A 184 -37.61 34.30 -5.81
N LYS A 185 -36.31 34.59 -5.86
CA LYS A 185 -35.56 34.58 -7.13
C LYS A 185 -35.32 33.13 -7.54
N HIS A 186 -36.03 32.67 -8.57
CA HIS A 186 -35.80 31.38 -9.20
C HIS A 186 -34.37 31.31 -9.73
N ARG A 187 -33.59 30.33 -9.27
CA ARG A 187 -32.28 29.99 -9.84
C ARG A 187 -32.49 28.89 -10.87
N HIS A 188 -32.21 29.21 -12.12
CA HIS A 188 -32.25 28.28 -13.25
C HIS A 188 -30.99 27.41 -13.25
N PHE A 189 -31.15 26.07 -13.34
CA PHE A 189 -30.05 25.14 -13.55
C PHE A 189 -30.37 24.27 -14.76
N THR A 190 -29.47 24.25 -15.74
CA THR A 190 -29.55 23.42 -16.94
C THR A 190 -28.72 22.16 -16.73
N ILE A 191 -29.33 20.99 -16.89
CA ILE A 191 -28.68 19.67 -16.83
C ILE A 191 -28.30 19.28 -18.26
N ARG A 192 -27.00 19.12 -18.54
CA ARG A 192 -26.52 18.50 -19.78
C ARG A 192 -26.58 16.97 -19.60
N GLN A 193 -27.41 16.32 -20.41
CA GLN A 193 -27.36 14.86 -20.56
C GLN A 193 -26.28 14.48 -21.56
N LYS A 194 -25.65 13.32 -21.31
CA LYS A 194 -24.58 12.73 -22.11
C LYS A 194 -25.16 11.63 -23.00
#